data_AF-F3PRM5-F1
#
_entry.id   AF-F3PRM5-F1
#
_cell.length_a   1.000
_cell.length_b   1.000
_cell.length_c   1.000
_cell.angle_alpha   90.00
_cell.angle_beta   90.00
_cell.angle_gamma   90.00
#
_symmetry.space_group_name_H-M   'P 1'
#
loop_
_entity.id
_entity.type
_entity.pdbx_description
1 polymer ?
#
loop_
_entity_poly.entity_id
_entity_poly.type
_entity_poly.pdbx_seq_one_letter_code
_entity_poly.pdbx_strand_id
1 'polypeptide(L)'
;FLNEEPFLNEELRMMYFQEHLERLCWQQGNMKQTAPAQRMADFTRKKLSYDLPESSYAPGLVSSPLHFWMPAFIADRLSKGFQQFGKYSHGFLTNEAILIGVETRTSAPVRIIRDKETLQHVRIKGLFPCGEGAGYAGGIVSAGIDGERCAEAAKAFLN
;
A
#
# COMPACT_ATOMS: atom_id res chain seq x y z
N PHE A 1 5.89 -1.79 17.77
CA PHE A 1 6.01 -1.88 16.29
C PHE A 1 6.70 -0.67 15.68
N LEU A 2 6.23 0.58 15.87
CA LEU A 2 6.98 1.80 15.47
C LEU A 2 7.68 2.53 16.65
N ASN A 3 7.63 1.95 17.86
CA ASN A 3 8.13 2.59 19.09
C ASN A 3 9.56 2.16 19.48
N GLU A 4 10.21 1.28 18.70
CA GLU A 4 11.49 0.67 19.10
C GLU A 4 12.65 0.98 18.15
N GLU A 5 12.40 1.63 17.02
CA GLU A 5 13.45 2.15 16.13
C GLU A 5 13.36 3.68 16.18
N PRO A 6 14.44 4.40 16.51
CA PRO A 6 14.48 5.84 16.35
C PRO A 6 14.45 6.11 14.85
N PHE A 7 13.25 6.25 14.27
CA PHE A 7 13.15 6.86 12.96
C PHE A 7 13.72 8.27 13.11
N LEU A 8 14.98 8.42 12.71
CA LEU A 8 15.73 9.68 12.66
C LEU A 8 15.07 10.73 11.75
N ASN A 9 13.90 10.43 11.17
CA ASN A 9 13.16 11.26 10.25
C ASN A 9 11.65 10.94 10.37
N GLU A 10 10.91 11.80 11.07
CA GLU A 10 9.47 11.63 11.30
C GLU A 10 8.68 11.64 9.97
N GLU A 11 9.17 12.39 8.99
CA GLU A 11 8.55 12.60 7.69
C GLU A 11 8.57 11.34 6.82
N LEU A 12 9.58 10.48 6.98
CA LEU A 12 9.75 9.25 6.21
C LEU A 12 9.21 7.99 6.91
N ARG A 13 8.64 8.12 8.11
CA ARG A 13 8.18 6.97 8.92
C ARG A 13 7.24 6.02 8.17
N MET A 14 6.34 6.56 7.35
CA MET A 14 5.40 5.72 6.58
C MET A 14 6.06 4.99 5.41
N MET A 15 7.11 5.56 4.82
CA MET A 15 7.92 4.91 3.79
C MET A 15 8.65 3.70 4.40
N TYR A 16 9.28 3.89 5.57
CA TYR A 16 9.93 2.78 6.27
C TYR A 16 8.94 1.72 6.76
N PHE A 17 7.71 2.10 7.12
CA PHE A 17 6.66 1.15 7.44
C PHE A 17 6.27 0.29 6.22
N GLN A 18 6.16 0.89 5.03
CA GLN A 18 5.95 0.13 3.78
C GLN A 18 7.11 -0.83 3.51
N GLU A 19 8.35 -0.36 3.55
CA GLU A 19 9.55 -1.18 3.33
C GLU A 19 9.64 -2.34 4.32
N HIS A 20 9.31 -2.11 5.59
CA HIS A 20 9.27 -3.14 6.61
C HIS A 20 8.23 -4.23 6.28
N LEU A 21 7.02 -3.85 5.87
CA LEU A 21 5.98 -4.79 5.45
C LEU A 21 6.37 -5.55 4.18
N GLU A 22 6.99 -4.88 3.21
CA GLU A 22 7.51 -5.49 1.99
C GLU A 22 8.58 -6.55 2.31
N ARG A 23 9.50 -6.23 3.24
CA ARG A 23 10.52 -7.17 3.72
C ARG A 23 9.92 -8.37 4.43
N LEU A 24 8.97 -8.16 5.33
CA LEU A 24 8.26 -9.25 6.00
C LEU A 24 7.54 -10.14 4.99
N CYS A 25 6.82 -9.55 4.04
CA CYS A 25 6.14 -10.27 2.98
C CYS A 25 7.11 -11.14 2.15
N TRP A 26 8.26 -10.57 1.75
CA TRP A 26 9.31 -11.32 1.05
C TRP A 26 9.87 -12.48 1.87
N GLN A 27 10.14 -12.28 3.17
CA GLN A 27 10.59 -13.34 4.07
C GLN A 27 9.55 -14.48 4.16
N GLN A 28 8.27 -14.13 4.27
CA GLN A 28 7.16 -15.09 4.31
C GLN A 28 6.88 -15.75 2.96
N GLY A 29 7.33 -15.14 1.86
CA GLY A 29 7.35 -15.68 0.51
C GLY A 29 8.62 -16.49 0.18
N ASN A 30 9.24 -17.13 1.18
CA ASN A 30 10.47 -17.91 1.04
C ASN A 30 11.67 -17.14 0.47
N MET A 31 11.72 -15.83 0.66
CA MET A 31 12.78 -14.97 0.14
C MET A 31 12.93 -15.04 -1.40
N LYS A 32 11.83 -15.33 -2.08
CA LYS A 32 11.71 -15.41 -3.54
C LYS A 32 10.67 -14.42 -4.04
N GLN A 33 10.43 -14.40 -5.35
CA GLN A 33 9.33 -13.65 -5.94
C GLN A 33 7.96 -14.31 -5.70
N THR A 34 7.90 -15.52 -5.13
CA THR A 34 6.63 -16.14 -4.75
C THR A 34 5.95 -15.32 -3.66
N ALA A 35 4.63 -15.14 -3.76
CA ALA A 35 3.90 -14.35 -2.76
C ALA A 35 3.35 -15.24 -1.64
N PRO A 36 3.48 -14.84 -0.35
CA PRO A 36 2.76 -15.50 0.73
C PRO A 36 1.26 -15.28 0.54
N ALA A 37 0.46 -16.32 0.70
CA ALA A 37 -0.97 -16.25 0.52
C ALA A 37 -1.73 -17.10 1.55
N GLN A 38 -2.99 -16.75 1.77
CA GLN A 38 -3.87 -17.44 2.70
C GLN A 38 -5.31 -17.44 2.16
N ARG A 39 -6.04 -18.56 2.31
CA ARG A 39 -7.47 -18.59 1.97
C ARG A 39 -8.25 -17.62 2.86
N MET A 40 -9.23 -16.93 2.29
CA MET A 40 -9.92 -15.82 2.95
C MET A 40 -10.68 -16.25 4.20
N ALA A 41 -11.45 -17.34 4.13
CA ALA A 41 -12.16 -17.81 5.32
C ALA A 41 -11.20 -18.32 6.40
N ASP A 42 -10.05 -18.89 6.04
CA ASP A 42 -9.02 -19.31 6.99
C ASP A 42 -8.32 -18.12 7.67
N PHE A 43 -8.05 -17.04 6.92
CA PHE A 43 -7.55 -15.77 7.45
C PHE A 43 -8.48 -15.24 8.55
N THR A 44 -9.78 -15.17 8.28
CA THR A 44 -10.77 -14.67 9.27
C THR A 44 -10.92 -15.56 10.50
N ARG A 45 -10.56 -16.84 10.39
CA ARG A 45 -10.62 -17.84 11.47
C ARG A 45 -9.27 -18.06 12.15
N LYS A 46 -8.24 -17.29 11.77
CA LYS A 46 -6.86 -17.42 12.28
C LYS A 46 -6.31 -18.85 12.12
N LYS A 47 -6.52 -19.45 10.94
CA LYS A 47 -6.05 -20.81 10.61
C LYS A 47 -5.09 -20.78 9.43
N LEU A 48 -3.97 -21.49 9.50
CA LEU A 48 -3.13 -21.71 8.33
C LEU A 48 -3.89 -22.51 7.26
N SER A 49 -3.80 -22.10 6.00
CA SER A 49 -4.35 -22.85 4.89
C SER A 49 -3.43 -24.01 4.52
N TYR A 50 -3.98 -25.21 4.36
CA TYR A 50 -3.17 -26.37 3.98
C TYR A 50 -2.70 -26.29 2.51
N ASP A 51 -3.58 -25.81 1.64
CA ASP A 51 -3.39 -25.64 0.21
C ASP A 51 -3.96 -24.28 -0.26
N LEU A 52 -3.71 -23.93 -1.52
CA LEU A 52 -4.17 -22.68 -2.13
C LEU A 52 -4.81 -22.97 -3.50
N PRO A 53 -5.94 -22.34 -3.84
CA PRO A 53 -6.47 -22.27 -5.20
C PRO A 53 -5.45 -21.72 -6.21
N GLU A 54 -5.71 -21.97 -7.51
CA GLU A 54 -4.94 -21.36 -8.59
C GLU A 54 -5.03 -19.82 -8.56
N SER A 55 -3.97 -19.17 -9.04
CA SER A 55 -3.85 -17.72 -9.03
C SER A 55 -3.23 -17.23 -10.34
N SER A 56 -3.65 -16.03 -10.76
CA SER A 56 -3.03 -15.31 -11.86
C SER A 56 -1.65 -14.73 -11.54
N TYR A 57 -1.19 -14.82 -10.28
CA TYR A 57 0.14 -14.33 -9.90
C TYR A 57 1.23 -15.27 -10.44
N ALA A 58 1.83 -14.88 -11.56
CA ALA A 58 2.75 -15.73 -12.34
C ALA A 58 3.95 -16.31 -11.57
N PRO A 59 4.60 -15.59 -10.63
CA PRO A 59 5.69 -16.19 -9.84
C PRO A 59 5.25 -17.35 -8.93
N GLY A 60 3.95 -17.49 -8.67
CA GLY A 60 3.39 -18.52 -7.81
C GLY A 60 3.21 -18.09 -6.35
N LEU A 61 2.49 -18.92 -5.60
CA LEU A 61 2.09 -18.65 -4.22
C LEU A 61 2.68 -19.66 -3.24
N VAL A 62 2.86 -19.22 -2.00
CA VAL A 62 3.25 -20.07 -0.86
C VAL A 62 2.22 -19.90 0.25
N SER A 63 1.71 -21.00 0.80
CA SER A 63 0.81 -20.92 1.95
C SER A 63 1.52 -20.31 3.15
N SER A 64 0.97 -19.23 3.69
CA SER A 64 1.54 -18.46 4.78
C SER A 64 0.44 -17.91 5.70
N PRO A 65 0.64 -17.88 7.02
CA PRO A 65 -0.36 -17.37 7.96
C PRO A 65 -0.35 -15.84 7.99
N LEU A 66 -0.89 -15.17 6.95
CA LEU A 66 -0.98 -13.70 6.85
C LEU A 66 -1.55 -13.06 8.12
N HIS A 67 -2.61 -13.65 8.68
CA HIS A 67 -3.23 -13.21 9.94
C HIS A 67 -2.29 -13.19 11.16
N PHE A 68 -1.17 -13.91 11.11
CA PHE A 68 -0.21 -14.03 12.21
C PHE A 68 0.90 -12.99 12.14
N TRP A 69 1.51 -12.80 10.97
CA TRP A 69 2.68 -11.92 10.82
C TRP A 69 2.33 -10.49 10.39
N MET A 70 1.15 -10.25 9.80
CA MET A 70 0.71 -8.89 9.51
C MET A 70 0.47 -8.12 10.83
N PRO A 71 0.68 -6.79 10.85
CA PRO A 71 0.35 -5.99 12.01
C PRO A 71 -1.11 -6.18 12.43
N ALA A 72 -1.35 -6.45 13.71
CA ALA A 72 -2.67 -6.79 14.24
C ALA A 72 -3.74 -5.74 13.87
N PHE A 73 -3.38 -4.45 13.88
CA PHE A 73 -4.31 -3.38 13.52
C PHE A 73 -4.79 -3.43 12.06
N ILE A 74 -4.01 -4.04 11.15
CA ILE A 74 -4.39 -4.30 9.76
C ILE A 74 -5.18 -5.61 9.69
N ALA A 75 -4.60 -6.69 10.23
CA ALA A 75 -5.16 -8.04 10.11
C ALA A 75 -6.57 -8.14 10.73
N ASP A 76 -6.77 -7.58 11.92
CA ASP A 76 -8.07 -7.61 12.60
C ASP A 76 -9.12 -6.77 11.86
N ARG A 77 -8.72 -5.64 11.26
CA ARG A 77 -9.62 -4.78 10.47
C ARG A 77 -10.03 -5.46 9.17
N LEU A 78 -9.08 -6.06 8.46
CA LEU A 78 -9.35 -6.86 7.26
C LEU A 78 -10.28 -8.03 7.58
N SER A 79 -10.00 -8.78 8.65
CA SER A 79 -10.82 -9.92 9.07
C SER A 79 -12.28 -9.51 9.31
N LYS A 80 -12.50 -8.43 10.06
CA LYS A 80 -13.85 -7.87 10.29
C LYS A 80 -14.51 -7.39 9.00
N GLY A 81 -13.73 -6.75 8.12
CA GLY A 81 -14.19 -6.31 6.80
C GLY A 81 -14.72 -7.47 5.96
N PHE A 82 -13.93 -8.53 5.80
CA PHE A 82 -14.33 -9.71 5.04
C PHE A 82 -15.54 -10.42 5.64
N GLN A 83 -15.61 -10.55 6.97
CA GLN A 83 -16.79 -11.08 7.65
C GLN A 83 -18.05 -10.25 7.38
N GLN A 84 -17.91 -8.92 7.30
CA GLN A 84 -19.02 -8.04 6.99
C GLN A 84 -19.43 -8.15 5.52
N PHE A 85 -18.49 -8.16 4.58
CA PHE A 85 -18.78 -8.35 3.16
C PHE A 85 -19.42 -9.72 2.89
N GLY A 86 -18.98 -10.78 3.58
CA GLY A 86 -19.58 -12.11 3.46
C GLY A 86 -21.05 -12.18 3.86
N LYS A 87 -21.55 -11.25 4.69
CA LYS A 87 -22.98 -11.17 5.04
C LYS A 87 -23.83 -10.55 3.93
N TYR A 88 -23.28 -9.59 3.19
CA TYR A 88 -24.02 -8.82 2.17
C TYR A 88 -23.80 -9.33 0.75
N SER A 89 -22.68 -10.00 0.49
CA SER A 89 -22.30 -10.53 -0.81
C SER A 89 -22.06 -12.03 -0.67
N HIS A 90 -23.08 -12.80 -1.05
CA HIS A 90 -23.01 -14.26 -1.00
C HIS A 90 -21.85 -14.76 -1.86
N GLY A 91 -21.02 -15.63 -1.30
CA GLY A 91 -19.82 -16.16 -1.97
C GLY A 91 -18.57 -15.30 -1.83
N PHE A 92 -18.64 -14.08 -1.28
CA PHE A 92 -17.47 -13.23 -1.10
C PHE A 92 -16.48 -13.82 -0.07
N LEU A 93 -16.97 -14.22 1.11
CA LEU A 93 -16.16 -14.90 2.12
C LEU A 93 -16.20 -16.41 1.88
N THR A 94 -15.21 -16.92 1.17
CA THR A 94 -15.07 -18.35 0.81
C THR A 94 -13.61 -18.79 0.88
N ASN A 95 -13.37 -20.10 0.90
CA ASN A 95 -12.03 -20.65 0.78
C ASN A 95 -11.55 -20.77 -0.68
N GLU A 96 -12.42 -20.56 -1.66
CA GLU A 96 -12.01 -20.38 -3.07
C GLU A 96 -11.33 -19.02 -3.30
N ALA A 97 -11.52 -18.06 -2.39
CA ALA A 97 -10.88 -16.76 -2.42
C ALA A 97 -9.59 -16.79 -1.60
N ILE A 98 -8.56 -16.10 -2.10
CA ILE A 98 -7.24 -16.00 -1.48
C ILE A 98 -6.83 -14.55 -1.28
N LEU A 99 -6.16 -14.29 -0.17
CA LEU A 99 -5.39 -13.07 0.06
C LEU A 99 -3.96 -13.34 -0.38
N ILE A 100 -3.37 -12.41 -1.11
CA ILE A 100 -2.01 -12.52 -1.66
C ILE A 100 -1.19 -11.34 -1.16
N GLY A 101 -0.12 -11.63 -0.42
CA GLY A 101 0.91 -10.67 -0.02
C GLY A 101 0.38 -9.43 0.70
N VAL A 102 1.07 -8.31 0.47
CA VAL A 102 0.70 -6.97 0.93
C VAL A 102 0.74 -6.01 -0.25
N GLU A 103 -0.29 -5.17 -0.37
CA GLU A 103 -0.33 -4.07 -1.33
C GLU A 103 0.06 -2.78 -0.59
N THR A 104 1.33 -2.38 -0.65
CA THR A 104 1.89 -1.33 0.20
C THR A 104 1.89 0.06 -0.45
N ARG A 105 1.86 0.14 -1.79
CA ARG A 105 2.11 1.37 -2.55
C ARG A 105 0.87 1.91 -3.26
N THR A 106 -0.23 2.05 -2.51
CA THR A 106 -1.51 2.57 -3.03
C THR A 106 -1.53 4.08 -3.23
N SER A 107 -0.67 4.80 -2.51
CA SER A 107 -0.48 6.25 -2.59
C SER A 107 0.85 6.64 -1.97
N ALA A 108 1.32 7.86 -2.22
CA ALA A 108 2.59 8.32 -1.68
C ALA A 108 2.60 8.35 -0.14
N PRO A 109 3.62 7.77 0.50
CA PRO A 109 3.78 7.78 1.96
C PRO A 109 4.27 9.13 2.50
N VAL A 110 4.65 10.04 1.60
CA VAL A 110 5.24 11.35 1.91
C VAL A 110 4.52 12.41 1.07
N ARG A 111 4.38 13.61 1.63
CA ARG A 111 3.88 14.77 0.90
C ARG A 111 4.94 15.86 0.85
N ILE A 112 5.31 16.24 -0.37
CA ILE A 112 6.23 17.36 -0.60
C ILE A 112 5.39 18.64 -0.62
N ILE A 113 5.45 19.42 0.46
CA ILE A 113 4.57 20.58 0.63
C ILE A 113 4.85 21.68 -0.41
N ARG A 114 3.78 22.17 -1.02
CA ARG A 114 3.78 23.26 -1.99
C ARG A 114 2.68 24.26 -1.68
N ASP A 115 2.89 25.51 -2.06
CA ASP A 115 1.89 26.57 -1.96
C ASP A 115 0.71 26.29 -2.91
N LYS A 116 -0.51 26.63 -2.50
CA LYS A 116 -1.72 26.24 -3.24
C LYS A 116 -1.94 27.06 -4.51
N GLU A 117 -1.47 28.30 -4.52
CA GLU A 117 -1.70 29.23 -5.63
C GLU A 117 -0.55 29.18 -6.63
N THR A 118 0.68 29.26 -6.14
CA THR A 118 1.89 29.26 -6.98
C THR A 118 2.34 27.87 -7.39
N LEU A 119 1.89 26.82 -6.68
CA LEU A 119 2.30 25.42 -6.83
C LEU A 119 3.80 25.16 -6.57
N GLN A 120 4.53 26.17 -6.07
CA GLN A 120 5.93 26.04 -5.73
C GLN A 120 6.14 25.46 -4.34
N HIS A 121 7.26 24.76 -4.13
CA HIS A 121 7.69 24.34 -2.82
C HIS A 121 7.83 25.54 -1.89
N VAL A 122 7.29 25.43 -0.67
CA VAL A 122 7.14 26.55 0.27
C VAL A 122 8.46 27.23 0.68
N ARG A 123 9.61 26.59 0.46
CA ARG A 123 10.94 27.12 0.77
C ARG A 123 11.89 27.21 -0.43
N ILE A 124 11.57 26.55 -1.55
CA ILE A 124 12.48 26.42 -2.70
C ILE A 124 11.76 26.99 -3.90
N LYS A 125 12.12 28.22 -4.29
CA LYS A 125 11.55 28.88 -5.47
C LYS A 125 11.96 28.11 -6.74
N GLY A 126 11.03 28.01 -7.69
CA GLY A 126 11.22 27.26 -8.93
C GLY A 126 11.12 25.74 -8.81
N LEU A 127 10.89 25.18 -7.62
CA LEU A 127 10.59 23.75 -7.44
C LEU A 127 9.07 23.55 -7.42
N PHE A 128 8.54 22.69 -8.29
CA PHE A 128 7.10 22.41 -8.42
C PHE A 128 6.80 20.93 -8.13
N PRO A 129 6.60 20.52 -6.87
CA PRO A 129 6.25 19.15 -6.54
C PRO A 129 4.89 18.79 -7.16
N CYS A 130 4.80 17.72 -7.94
CA CYS A 130 3.58 17.34 -8.65
C CYS A 130 3.33 15.84 -8.71
N GLY A 131 2.08 15.48 -9.02
CA GLY A 131 1.65 14.10 -9.24
C GLY A 131 1.58 13.26 -7.96
N GLU A 132 1.56 11.94 -8.15
CA GLU A 132 1.39 10.97 -7.06
C GLU A 132 2.59 10.98 -6.13
N GLY A 133 3.81 10.99 -6.66
CA GLY A 133 5.05 10.98 -5.86
C GLY A 133 5.17 12.17 -4.90
N ALA A 134 4.59 13.34 -5.25
CA ALA A 134 4.55 14.50 -4.37
C ALA A 134 3.36 14.49 -3.39
N GLY A 135 2.40 13.57 -3.56
CA GLY A 135 1.20 13.43 -2.74
C GLY A 135 0.03 14.32 -3.16
N TYR A 136 -0.08 14.72 -4.44
CA TYR A 136 -1.16 15.56 -4.98
C TYR A 136 -2.09 14.85 -5.97
N ALA A 137 -1.79 13.59 -6.31
CA ALA A 137 -2.61 12.76 -7.18
C ALA A 137 -2.66 11.30 -6.66
N GLY A 138 -3.59 10.50 -7.17
CA GLY A 138 -3.78 9.10 -6.78
C GLY A 138 -4.17 8.19 -7.95
N GLY A 139 -3.81 8.59 -9.17
CA GLY A 139 -4.13 7.86 -10.38
C GLY A 139 -3.80 8.66 -11.64
N ILE A 140 -3.76 7.97 -12.78
CA ILE A 140 -3.26 8.47 -14.07
C ILE A 140 -3.84 9.84 -14.43
N VAL A 141 -5.17 9.96 -14.43
CA VAL A 141 -5.85 11.21 -14.83
C VAL A 141 -5.55 12.35 -13.86
N SER A 142 -5.62 12.10 -12.55
CA SER A 142 -5.32 13.13 -11.55
C SER A 142 -3.86 13.59 -11.59
N ALA A 143 -2.92 12.67 -11.88
CA ALA A 143 -1.51 13.00 -12.02
C ALA A 143 -1.25 13.84 -13.28
N GLY A 144 -1.92 13.53 -14.39
CA GLY A 144 -1.87 14.34 -15.62
C GLY A 144 -2.37 15.76 -15.41
N ILE A 145 -3.55 15.91 -14.78
CA ILE A 145 -4.14 17.24 -14.48
C ILE A 145 -3.23 18.04 -13.54
N ASP A 146 -2.67 17.40 -12.51
CA ASP A 146 -1.75 18.08 -11.58
C ASP A 146 -0.44 18.50 -12.27
N GLY A 147 0.07 17.65 -13.17
CA GLY A 147 1.26 17.94 -13.98
C GLY A 147 1.05 19.12 -14.92
N GLU A 148 -0.09 19.18 -15.62
CA GLU A 148 -0.45 20.31 -16.49
C GLU A 148 -0.48 21.63 -15.72
N ARG A 149 -1.13 21.64 -14.54
CA ARG A 149 -1.18 22.83 -13.66
C ARG A 149 0.21 23.28 -13.23
N CYS A 150 1.07 22.34 -12.86
CA CYS A 150 2.45 22.66 -12.46
C CYS A 150 3.28 23.16 -13.66
N ALA A 151 3.03 22.66 -14.87
CA ALA A 151 3.69 23.14 -16.08
C ALA A 151 3.30 24.58 -16.41
N GLU A 152 2.01 24.93 -16.33
CA GLU A 152 1.54 26.32 -16.51
C GLU A 152 2.08 27.26 -15.43
N ALA A 153 2.12 26.82 -14.16
CA ALA A 153 2.72 27.60 -13.07
C ALA A 153 4.23 27.81 -13.26
N ALA A 154 4.94 26.78 -13.74
CA ALA A 154 6.36 26.89 -14.07
C ALA A 154 6.62 27.86 -15.23
N LYS A 155 5.79 27.80 -16.27
CA LYS A 155 5.83 28.75 -17.39
C LYS A 155 5.59 30.19 -16.92
N ALA A 156 4.58 30.41 -16.08
CA ALA A 156 4.30 31.73 -15.51
C ALA A 156 5.42 32.27 -14.62
N PHE A 157 6.16 31.40 -13.93
CA PHE A 157 7.31 31.77 -13.10
C PHE A 157 8.55 32.19 -13.91
N LEU A 158 8.74 31.64 -15.10
CA LEU A 158 9.90 31.93 -15.97
C LEU A 158 9.75 33.21 -16.79
N ASN A 159 8.52 33.71 -16.95
CA ASN A 159 8.21 34.95 -17.67
C ASN A 159 8.20 36.16 -16.72
#